data_AF-A0A3A6G081-F1
#
_entry.id   AF-A0A3A6G081-F1
#
_cell.length_a   1.000
_cell.length_b   1.000
_cell.length_c   1.000
_cell.angle_alpha   90.00
_cell.angle_beta   90.00
_cell.angle_gamma   90.00
#
_symmetry.space_group_name_H-M   'P 1'
#
loop_
_entity.id
_entity.type
_entity.pdbx_description
1 polymer ?
#
loop_
_entity_poly.entity_id
_entity_poly.type
_entity_poly.pdbx_seq_one_letter_code
_entity_poly.pdbx_strand_id
1 'polypeptide(L)'
;MRRIAKFHKVSEEQFAEGFLDCFADRSEAETKEVYNTLKLPRRATAGSAGYDFFSPVDFELKPGESIKIPTGIRAEMENDWVLKLYPRSGLGFKFRLQLNNTVGIIDSDYFYSDNEGHIFIKITNDSNEGKTVQVQAGTGFAQGIFLEYGITVDDDATAVRNGGFGSTTGK
;
A
#
# COMPACT_ATOMS: atom_id res chain seq x y z
N MET A 1 15.28 -19.33 -1.51
CA MET A 1 13.97 -18.73 -1.13
C MET A 1 12.99 -19.00 -2.26
N ARG A 2 11.77 -19.43 -1.94
CA ARG A 2 10.68 -19.62 -2.91
C ARG A 2 10.25 -18.25 -3.47
N ARG A 3 9.94 -18.17 -4.76
CA ARG A 3 9.40 -16.96 -5.39
C ARG A 3 7.90 -17.17 -5.60
N ILE A 4 7.07 -16.46 -4.84
CA ILE A 4 5.62 -16.71 -4.74
C ILE A 4 4.74 -15.54 -5.20
N ALA A 5 5.34 -14.39 -5.55
CA ALA A 5 4.58 -13.19 -5.88
C ALA A 5 5.28 -12.29 -6.90
N LYS A 6 4.50 -11.42 -7.53
CA LYS A 6 4.92 -10.40 -8.48
C LYS A 6 4.13 -9.11 -8.25
N PHE A 7 4.84 -7.99 -8.16
CA PHE A 7 4.20 -6.67 -8.19
C PHE A 7 3.96 -6.22 -9.61
N HIS A 8 2.80 -5.59 -9.83
CA HIS A 8 2.42 -4.96 -11.08
C HIS A 8 1.94 -3.53 -10.81
N LYS A 9 1.94 -2.68 -11.84
CA LYS A 9 1.14 -1.45 -11.80
C LYS A 9 -0.34 -1.81 -12.04
N VAL A 10 -1.23 -1.04 -11.46
CA VAL A 10 -2.62 -0.95 -11.95
C VAL A 10 -2.62 -0.20 -13.28
N SER A 11 -3.72 -0.22 -14.03
CA SER A 11 -3.88 0.59 -15.24
C SER A 11 -3.73 2.09 -14.96
N GLU A 12 -3.46 2.86 -16.02
CA GLU A 12 -3.35 4.32 -15.90
C GLU A 12 -4.70 4.90 -15.47
N GLU A 13 -5.79 4.37 -16.01
CA GLU A 13 -7.16 4.74 -15.68
C GLU A 13 -7.47 4.47 -14.20
N GLN A 14 -7.17 3.27 -13.70
CA GLN A 14 -7.41 2.91 -12.30
C GLN A 14 -6.55 3.74 -11.35
N PHE A 15 -5.30 3.99 -11.72
CA PHE A 15 -4.44 4.89 -10.94
C PHE A 15 -5.01 6.30 -10.90
N ALA A 16 -5.46 6.84 -12.04
CA ALA A 16 -5.98 8.19 -12.12
C ALA A 16 -7.24 8.37 -11.26
N GLU A 17 -8.16 7.41 -11.28
CA GLU A 17 -9.35 7.39 -10.41
C GLU A 17 -8.94 7.48 -8.93
N GLY A 18 -8.07 6.58 -8.47
CA GLY A 18 -7.62 6.56 -7.07
C GLY A 18 -6.79 7.79 -6.68
N PHE A 19 -6.02 8.34 -7.63
CA PHE A 19 -5.17 9.50 -7.41
C PHE A 19 -5.98 10.79 -7.26
N LEU A 20 -6.92 11.04 -8.16
CA LEU A 20 -7.78 12.23 -8.12
C LEU A 20 -8.74 12.21 -6.93
N ASP A 21 -9.17 11.03 -6.47
CA ASP A 21 -9.92 10.89 -5.20
C ASP A 21 -9.08 11.35 -3.98
N CYS A 22 -7.77 11.13 -4.00
CA CYS A 22 -6.88 11.53 -2.90
C CYS A 22 -6.37 12.97 -3.04
N PHE A 23 -6.22 13.45 -4.26
CA PHE A 23 -5.57 14.71 -4.63
C PHE A 23 -6.39 15.47 -5.67
N ALA A 24 -7.59 15.91 -5.27
CA ALA A 24 -8.58 16.53 -6.15
C ALA A 24 -8.12 17.85 -6.80
N ASP A 25 -7.02 18.44 -6.33
CA ASP A 25 -6.41 19.66 -6.88
C ASP A 25 -5.47 19.38 -8.06
N ARG A 26 -5.19 18.11 -8.39
CA ARG A 26 -4.30 17.72 -9.49
C ARG A 26 -5.04 17.60 -10.82
N SER A 27 -4.36 17.96 -11.89
CA SER A 27 -4.84 17.79 -13.27
C SER A 27 -4.60 16.36 -13.79
N GLU A 28 -5.30 15.99 -14.87
CA GLU A 28 -5.07 14.72 -15.58
C GLU A 28 -3.64 14.62 -16.12
N ALA A 29 -3.07 15.72 -16.60
CA ALA A 29 -1.69 15.76 -17.10
C ALA A 29 -0.67 15.45 -16.00
N GLU A 30 -0.79 16.09 -14.83
CA GLU A 30 0.05 15.80 -13.66
C GLU A 30 -0.12 14.35 -13.20
N THR A 31 -1.36 13.85 -13.19
CA THR A 31 -1.66 12.46 -12.80
C THR A 31 -0.96 11.44 -13.71
N LYS A 32 -0.98 11.69 -15.03
CA LYS A 32 -0.26 10.87 -16.02
C LYS A 32 1.25 10.93 -15.84
N GLU A 33 1.81 12.11 -15.55
CA GLU A 33 3.24 12.25 -15.23
C GLU A 33 3.62 11.44 -14.00
N VAL A 34 2.83 11.54 -12.92
CA VAL A 34 3.03 10.74 -11.70
C VAL A 34 2.98 9.25 -12.02
N TYR A 35 1.98 8.78 -12.78
CA TYR A 35 1.85 7.37 -13.17
C TYR A 35 3.11 6.81 -13.87
N ASN A 36 3.69 7.61 -14.77
CA ASN A 36 4.89 7.24 -15.51
C ASN A 36 6.12 7.11 -14.61
N THR A 37 6.17 7.85 -13.49
CA THR A 37 7.28 7.79 -12.53
C THR A 37 7.13 6.71 -11.46
N LEU A 38 5.97 6.04 -11.36
CA LEU A 38 5.73 5.01 -10.35
C LEU A 38 6.78 3.90 -10.42
N LYS A 39 7.28 3.52 -9.24
CA LYS A 39 8.29 2.47 -9.06
C LYS A 39 7.64 1.24 -8.42
N LEU A 40 7.88 0.07 -9.00
CA LEU A 40 7.49 -1.19 -8.37
C LEU A 40 8.24 -1.39 -7.04
N PRO A 41 7.59 -1.98 -6.02
CA PRO A 41 8.25 -2.27 -4.76
C PRO A 41 9.47 -3.16 -4.93
N ARG A 42 10.52 -2.89 -4.15
CA ARG A 42 11.78 -3.65 -4.21
C ARG A 42 12.41 -3.79 -2.84
N ARG A 43 13.16 -4.87 -2.65
CA ARG A 43 13.97 -5.07 -1.44
C ARG A 43 15.19 -4.15 -1.48
N ALA A 44 15.55 -3.57 -0.34
CA ALA A 44 16.71 -2.71 -0.22
C ALA A 44 18.03 -3.50 -0.26
N THR A 45 18.04 -4.71 0.30
CA THR A 45 19.21 -5.60 0.33
C THR A 45 18.80 -7.05 0.08
N ALA A 46 19.77 -7.93 -0.18
CA ALA A 46 19.52 -9.36 -0.34
C ALA A 46 18.92 -10.04 0.91
N GLY A 47 19.19 -9.49 2.11
CA GLY A 47 18.68 -10.00 3.39
C GLY A 47 17.40 -9.32 3.88
N SER A 48 16.92 -8.27 3.21
CA SER A 48 15.67 -7.59 3.59
C SER A 48 14.49 -8.55 3.42
N ALA A 49 13.58 -8.59 4.41
CA ALA A 49 12.30 -9.26 4.26
C ALA A 49 11.31 -8.39 3.48
N GLY A 50 11.29 -7.09 3.79
CA GLY A 50 10.35 -6.12 3.22
C GLY A 50 10.72 -5.63 1.82
N TYR A 51 9.69 -5.40 1.02
CA TYR A 51 9.72 -4.67 -0.23
C TYR A 51 9.26 -3.23 0.03
N ASP A 52 10.13 -2.25 -0.20
CA ASP A 52 9.81 -0.84 0.01
C ASP A 52 8.78 -0.37 -1.03
N PHE A 53 7.69 0.25 -0.57
CA PHE A 53 6.72 0.99 -1.38
C PHE A 53 7.15 2.45 -1.45
N PHE A 54 7.12 3.02 -2.67
CA PHE A 54 7.59 4.38 -2.95
C PHE A 54 6.42 5.36 -3.04
N SER A 55 6.61 6.56 -2.49
CA SER A 55 5.57 7.60 -2.56
C SER A 55 5.41 8.07 -4.01
N PRO A 56 4.19 8.20 -4.54
CA PRO A 56 3.98 8.79 -5.87
C PRO A 56 4.15 10.31 -5.85
N VAL A 57 4.01 10.95 -4.70
CA VAL A 57 4.02 12.41 -4.54
C VAL A 57 4.89 12.85 -3.38
N ASP A 58 5.26 14.13 -3.40
CA ASP A 58 5.78 14.80 -2.21
C ASP A 58 4.64 14.96 -1.19
N PHE A 59 4.94 14.75 0.08
CA PHE A 59 4.01 15.07 1.15
C PHE A 59 4.72 15.53 2.41
N GLU A 60 4.01 16.37 3.16
CA GLU A 60 4.34 16.77 4.51
C GLU A 60 3.19 16.35 5.43
N LEU A 61 3.51 15.80 6.60
CA LEU A 61 2.55 15.54 7.67
C LEU A 61 3.04 16.19 8.95
N LYS A 62 2.30 17.17 9.45
CA LYS A 62 2.45 17.68 10.81
C LYS A 62 1.86 16.66 11.81
N PRO A 63 2.23 16.77 13.11
CA PRO A 63 1.61 15.93 14.14
C PRO A 63 0.07 15.97 14.08
N GLY A 64 -0.56 14.80 14.09
CA GLY A 64 -2.01 14.62 13.97
C GLY A 64 -2.54 14.53 12.53
N GLU A 65 -1.76 14.87 11.52
CA GLU A 65 -2.20 14.81 10.12
C GLU A 65 -2.11 13.39 9.55
N SER A 66 -3.02 13.10 8.61
CA SER A 66 -3.10 11.83 7.90
C SER A 66 -3.08 12.06 6.39
N ILE A 67 -2.57 11.08 5.65
CA ILE A 67 -2.65 11.04 4.18
C ILE A 67 -2.97 9.62 3.71
N LYS A 68 -3.82 9.52 2.69
CA LYS A 68 -4.11 8.27 1.96
C LYS A 68 -3.33 8.31 0.65
N ILE A 69 -2.43 7.34 0.46
CA ILE A 69 -1.58 7.24 -0.72
C ILE A 69 -2.08 6.13 -1.65
N PRO A 70 -2.57 6.45 -2.86
CA PRO A 70 -2.77 5.47 -3.93
C PRO A 70 -1.41 5.07 -4.49
N THR A 71 -0.93 3.86 -4.20
CA THR A 71 0.46 3.51 -4.56
C THR A 71 0.64 3.26 -6.06
N GLY A 72 -0.46 2.96 -6.76
CA GLY A 72 -0.48 2.55 -8.16
C GLY A 72 0.09 1.14 -8.36
N ILE A 73 0.14 0.35 -7.28
CA ILE A 73 0.72 -0.99 -7.24
C ILE A 73 -0.37 -1.98 -6.86
N ARG A 74 -0.32 -3.16 -7.47
CA ARG A 74 -1.06 -4.36 -7.08
C ARG A 74 -0.12 -5.55 -6.96
N ALA A 75 -0.51 -6.59 -6.24
CA ALA A 75 0.33 -7.74 -5.94
C ALA A 75 -0.37 -9.05 -6.33
N GLU A 76 0.21 -9.77 -7.29
CA GLU A 76 -0.17 -11.15 -7.62
C GLU A 76 0.64 -12.09 -6.73
N MET A 77 0.02 -13.09 -6.11
CA MET A 77 0.71 -14.06 -5.28
C MET A 77 0.03 -15.43 -5.28
N GLU A 78 0.78 -16.48 -4.90
CA GLU A 78 0.23 -17.80 -4.65
C GLU A 78 -0.86 -17.77 -3.56
N ASN A 79 -1.80 -18.72 -3.63
CA ASN A 79 -2.75 -18.96 -2.53
C ASN A 79 -1.99 -19.33 -1.25
N ASP A 80 -2.61 -19.08 -0.09
CA ASP A 80 -2.06 -19.28 1.25
C ASP A 80 -0.96 -18.27 1.67
N TRP A 81 -0.74 -17.24 0.85
CA TRP A 81 0.13 -16.11 1.18
C TRP A 81 -0.66 -14.82 1.37
N VAL A 82 -0.18 -13.99 2.30
CA VAL A 82 -0.66 -12.64 2.55
C VAL A 82 0.49 -11.65 2.43
N LEU A 83 0.25 -10.51 1.80
CA LEU A 83 1.16 -9.38 1.85
C LEU A 83 0.77 -8.45 3.01
N LYS A 84 1.61 -8.41 4.04
CA LYS A 84 1.42 -7.52 5.20
C LYS A 84 2.20 -6.22 5.02
N LEU A 85 1.51 -5.09 5.08
CA LEU A 85 2.09 -3.75 4.98
C LEU A 85 2.43 -3.20 6.36
N TYR A 86 3.61 -2.60 6.47
CA TYR A 86 4.16 -2.00 7.69
C TYR A 86 4.77 -0.62 7.40
N PRO A 87 4.80 0.30 8.38
CA PRO A 87 5.66 1.46 8.29
C PRO A 87 7.13 1.06 8.12
N ARG A 88 7.93 1.91 7.46
CA ARG A 88 9.40 1.76 7.51
C ARG A 88 9.89 2.11 8.91
N SER A 89 10.75 1.26 9.48
CA SER A 89 11.23 1.41 10.85
C SER A 89 11.84 2.79 11.13
N GLY A 90 12.58 3.35 10.17
CA GLY A 90 13.16 4.68 10.30
C GLY A 90 12.12 5.79 10.46
N LEU A 91 10.99 5.72 9.74
CA LEU A 91 9.91 6.70 9.85
C LEU A 91 9.08 6.48 11.11
N GLY A 92 8.74 5.22 11.41
CA GLY A 92 8.01 4.86 12.63
C GLY A 92 8.76 5.24 13.90
N PHE A 93 10.08 5.00 13.97
CA PHE A 93 10.88 5.29 15.16
C PHE A 93 11.18 6.78 15.32
N LYS A 94 11.52 7.49 14.23
CA LYS A 94 11.92 8.91 14.32
C LYS A 94 10.73 9.86 14.50
N PHE A 95 9.58 9.52 13.91
CA PHE A 95 8.46 10.42 13.78
C PHE A 95 7.15 9.86 14.31
N ARG A 96 7.12 8.63 14.83
CA ARG A 96 5.88 7.93 15.19
C ARG A 96 4.90 7.86 14.00
N LEU A 97 5.42 7.67 12.79
CA LEU A 97 4.59 7.46 11.62
C LEU A 97 3.93 6.07 11.69
N GLN A 98 2.60 6.03 11.70
CA GLN A 98 1.80 4.81 11.85
C GLN A 98 0.94 4.55 10.62
N LEU A 99 0.61 3.29 10.35
CA LEU A 99 -0.50 2.93 9.47
C LEU A 99 -1.81 3.04 10.26
N ASN A 100 -2.84 3.67 9.68
CA ASN A 100 -4.13 3.86 10.37
C ASN A 100 -4.84 2.54 10.68
N ASN A 101 -4.54 1.47 9.94
CA ASN A 101 -5.05 0.12 10.15
C ASN A 101 -4.02 -0.81 10.83
N THR A 102 -2.95 -0.26 11.42
CA THR A 102 -1.84 -0.97 12.06
C THR A 102 -1.01 -1.84 11.12
N VAL A 103 -1.63 -2.83 10.48
CA VAL A 103 -1.04 -3.67 9.43
C VAL A 103 -2.01 -3.71 8.26
N GLY A 104 -1.51 -3.35 7.07
CA GLY A 104 -2.29 -3.56 5.84
C GLY A 104 -2.30 -5.03 5.48
N ILE A 105 -3.49 -5.64 5.39
CA ILE A 105 -3.68 -7.02 4.95
C ILE A 105 -4.11 -7.00 3.50
N ILE A 106 -3.25 -7.49 2.62
CA ILE A 106 -3.51 -7.64 1.18
C ILE A 106 -3.63 -9.13 0.88
N ASP A 107 -4.85 -9.58 0.64
CA ASP A 107 -5.20 -10.96 0.33
C ASP A 107 -4.81 -11.32 -1.12
N SER A 108 -4.60 -12.60 -1.40
CA SER A 108 -4.17 -13.06 -2.73
C SER A 108 -5.21 -12.80 -3.81
N ASP A 109 -6.50 -12.86 -3.49
CA ASP A 109 -7.61 -12.63 -4.41
C ASP A 109 -7.91 -11.15 -4.66
N TYR A 110 -7.36 -10.25 -3.82
CA TYR A 110 -7.52 -8.80 -3.99
C TYR A 110 -7.01 -8.32 -5.35
N PHE A 111 -6.01 -9.01 -5.93
CA PHE A 111 -5.45 -8.69 -7.25
C PHE A 111 -6.51 -8.62 -8.37
N TYR A 112 -7.60 -9.38 -8.25
CA TYR A 112 -8.67 -9.47 -9.26
C TYR A 112 -9.91 -8.63 -8.92
N SER A 113 -9.82 -7.77 -7.90
CA SER A 113 -10.91 -6.86 -7.51
C SER A 113 -11.24 -5.86 -8.63
N ASP A 114 -12.44 -5.28 -8.57
CA ASP A 114 -12.91 -4.21 -9.46
C ASP A 114 -11.92 -3.04 -9.61
N ASN A 115 -11.24 -2.66 -8.54
CA ASN A 115 -10.19 -1.63 -8.54
C ASN A 115 -8.82 -2.14 -8.97
N GLU A 116 -8.77 -3.26 -9.70
CA GLU A 116 -7.57 -4.00 -10.11
C GLU A 116 -6.65 -4.47 -8.97
N GLY A 117 -7.13 -4.46 -7.72
CA GLY A 117 -6.29 -4.71 -6.55
C GLY A 117 -5.33 -3.56 -6.22
N HIS A 118 -5.71 -2.33 -6.56
CA HIS A 118 -4.95 -1.12 -6.24
C HIS A 118 -4.72 -1.02 -4.74
N ILE A 119 -3.46 -1.09 -4.33
CA ILE A 119 -3.06 -0.96 -2.93
C ILE A 119 -3.04 0.53 -2.55
N PHE A 120 -3.71 0.83 -1.45
CA PHE A 120 -3.67 2.14 -0.81
C PHE A 120 -3.04 2.04 0.57
N ILE A 121 -2.28 3.05 0.93
CA ILE A 121 -1.60 3.11 2.22
C ILE A 121 -2.01 4.40 2.93
N LYS A 122 -2.72 4.27 4.06
CA LYS A 122 -3.11 5.41 4.89
C LYS A 122 -2.21 5.49 6.12
N ILE A 123 -1.52 6.60 6.27
CA ILE A 123 -0.58 6.86 7.36
C ILE A 123 -0.96 8.12 8.14
N THR A 124 -0.63 8.12 9.43
CA THR A 124 -0.79 9.26 10.34
C THR A 124 0.55 9.57 10.99
N ASN A 125 0.90 10.85 11.08
CA ASN A 125 1.99 11.30 11.93
C ASN A 125 1.48 11.42 13.39
N ASP A 126 1.77 10.43 14.21
CA ASP A 126 1.38 10.41 15.63
C ASP A 126 2.49 10.96 16.55
N SER A 127 3.32 11.89 16.06
CA SER A 127 4.40 12.46 16.86
C SER A 127 3.87 13.20 18.09
N ASN A 128 4.40 12.86 19.27
CA ASN A 128 4.22 13.60 20.52
C ASN A 128 5.39 14.56 20.82
N GLU A 129 6.32 14.71 19.87
CA GLU A 129 7.53 15.53 19.97
C GLU A 129 7.50 16.74 19.01
N GLY A 130 6.36 17.00 18.36
CA GLY A 130 6.23 18.12 17.42
C GLY A 130 6.96 17.92 16.08
N LYS A 131 7.40 16.69 15.77
CA LYS A 131 8.20 16.44 14.55
C LYS A 131 7.32 16.29 13.33
N THR A 132 7.62 17.06 12.30
CA THR A 132 7.00 16.96 10.97
C THR A 132 7.67 15.88 10.12
N VAL A 133 6.88 15.07 9.43
CA VAL A 133 7.35 14.09 8.43
C VAL A 133 7.35 14.76 7.07
N GLN A 134 8.46 14.68 6.34
CA GLN A 134 8.55 15.08 4.95
C GLN A 134 9.07 13.91 4.11
N VAL A 135 8.36 13.57 3.05
CA VAL A 135 8.74 12.48 2.14
C VAL A 135 8.61 12.97 0.71
N GLN A 136 9.69 12.81 -0.06
CA GLN A 136 9.71 13.15 -1.47
C GLN A 136 9.15 12.00 -2.33
N ALA A 137 8.58 12.33 -3.47
CA ALA A 137 8.19 11.39 -4.51
C ALA A 137 9.34 10.45 -4.86
N GLY A 138 9.01 9.17 -5.07
CA GLY A 138 9.97 8.12 -5.33
C GLY A 138 10.78 7.66 -4.11
N THR A 139 10.50 8.16 -2.90
CA THR A 139 11.12 7.72 -1.64
C THR A 139 10.32 6.60 -0.99
N GLY A 140 11.00 5.58 -0.46
CA GLY A 140 10.36 4.48 0.26
C GLY A 140 9.74 4.97 1.57
N PHE A 141 8.44 4.76 1.78
CA PHE A 141 7.71 5.24 2.96
C PHE A 141 7.01 4.12 3.76
N ALA A 142 6.67 3.02 3.11
CA ALA A 142 6.13 1.81 3.72
C ALA A 142 6.87 0.58 3.18
N GLN A 143 6.65 -0.59 3.78
CA GLN A 143 7.21 -1.85 3.31
C GLN A 143 6.18 -2.98 3.38
N GLY A 144 6.24 -3.91 2.44
CA GLY A 144 5.40 -5.10 2.42
C GLY A 144 6.22 -6.37 2.64
N ILE A 145 5.73 -7.28 3.49
CA ILE A 145 6.34 -8.59 3.74
C ILE A 145 5.32 -9.68 3.40
N PHE A 146 5.72 -10.64 2.58
CA PHE A 146 4.92 -11.83 2.29
C PHE A 146 5.08 -12.85 3.40
N LEU A 147 3.97 -13.35 3.92
CA LEU A 147 3.93 -14.40 4.93
C LEU A 147 2.92 -15.47 4.54
N GLU A 148 3.21 -16.71 4.86
CA GLU A 148 2.26 -17.82 4.76
C GLU A 148 1.26 -17.73 5.93
N TYR A 149 0.01 -18.10 5.69
CA TYR A 149 -1.03 -18.17 6.71
C TYR A 149 -1.79 -19.50 6.63
N GLY A 150 -2.52 -19.84 7.70
CA GLY A 150 -3.38 -21.02 7.75
C GLY A 150 -4.84 -20.64 7.90
N ILE A 151 -5.72 -21.59 7.61
CA ILE A 151 -7.17 -21.52 7.77
C ILE A 151 -7.65 -22.53 8.84
N THR A 152 -8.87 -22.39 9.33
CA THR A 152 -9.43 -23.35 10.31
C THR A 152 -9.89 -24.64 9.62
N VAL A 153 -10.03 -25.73 10.39
CA VAL A 153 -10.43 -27.04 9.85
C VAL A 153 -11.86 -27.08 9.29
N ASP A 154 -12.67 -26.11 9.70
CA ASP A 154 -14.08 -25.93 9.37
C ASP A 154 -14.33 -24.69 8.49
N ASP A 155 -13.27 -24.14 7.89
CA ASP A 155 -13.40 -23.00 6.97
C ASP A 155 -14.22 -23.39 5.72
N ASP A 156 -15.27 -22.61 5.45
CA ASP A 156 -16.19 -22.79 4.32
C ASP A 156 -16.30 -21.52 3.45
N ALA A 157 -15.31 -20.61 3.58
CA ALA A 157 -15.29 -19.36 2.84
C ALA A 157 -15.09 -19.61 1.34
N THR A 158 -16.11 -19.28 0.54
CA THR A 158 -16.09 -19.43 -0.93
C THR A 158 -16.24 -18.10 -1.68
N ALA A 159 -16.52 -17.01 -0.94
CA ALA A 159 -16.66 -15.69 -1.53
C ALA A 159 -15.31 -15.19 -2.03
N VAL A 160 -15.29 -14.68 -3.27
CA VAL A 160 -14.13 -13.97 -3.82
C VAL A 160 -14.26 -12.49 -3.48
N ARG A 161 -13.15 -11.88 -3.07
CA ARG A 161 -13.09 -10.45 -2.78
C ARG A 161 -13.41 -9.62 -4.02
N ASN A 162 -14.30 -8.65 -3.84
CA ASN A 162 -14.55 -7.60 -4.84
C ASN A 162 -14.38 -6.24 -4.15
N GLY A 163 -13.36 -5.49 -4.54
CA GLY A 163 -13.04 -4.16 -4.01
C GLY A 163 -12.24 -4.13 -2.70
N GLY A 164 -11.84 -2.91 -2.32
CA GLY A 164 -11.09 -2.58 -1.11
C GLY A 164 -11.95 -2.00 0.01
N PHE A 165 -11.36 -1.80 1.20
CA PHE A 165 -11.94 -1.00 2.30
C PHE A 165 -13.30 -1.45 2.86
N GLY A 166 -13.42 -2.71 3.27
CA GLY A 166 -14.62 -3.19 3.99
C GLY A 166 -15.72 -3.74 3.09
N SER A 167 -15.39 -4.04 1.82
CA SER A 167 -16.27 -4.70 0.85
C SER A 167 -16.78 -6.09 1.26
N THR A 168 -16.27 -6.66 2.36
CA THR A 168 -16.77 -7.90 2.97
C THR A 168 -17.80 -7.69 4.08
N THR A 169 -18.06 -6.45 4.52
CA THR A 169 -18.93 -6.14 5.69
C THR A 169 -20.43 -6.18 5.38
N GLY A 170 -20.86 -6.86 4.31
CA GLY A 170 -22.23 -6.80 3.80
C GLY A 170 -22.80 -8.11 3.26
N LYS A 171 -22.29 -9.27 3.70
CA LYS A 171 -22.86 -10.59 3.41
C LYS A 171 -23.13 -11.36 4.69
#